data_AF-A0A0A2WQ69-F1
#
_entry.id   AF-A0A0A2WQ69-F1
#
_cell.length_a   1.000
_cell.length_b   1.000
_cell.length_c   1.000
_cell.angle_alpha   90.00
_cell.angle_beta   90.00
_cell.angle_gamma   90.00
#
_symmetry.space_group_name_H-M   'P 1'
#
loop_
_entity.id
_entity.type
_entity.pdbx_description
1 polymer ?
#
loop_
_entity_poly.entity_id
_entity_poly.type
_entity_poly.pdbx_seq_one_letter_code
_entity_poly.pdbx_strand_id
1 'polypeptide(L)'
;MRARGMSLLELLVVLAILVILGALVATNQAQAYRKRAALAELRGFLERARLEAVRRESMVAVVQDGEDLLACLDTNADGRCQAGETPLARFRPRDYRGEVRLRTGIQPGLRFNALGRPFTGGRVELWIGGSATSFCLTLGGRIREVAGDAC
;
A
#
# COMPACT_ATOMS: atom_id res chain seq x y z
N MET A 1 -33.40 34.63 -35.95
CA MET A 1 -33.08 33.24 -35.54
C MET A 1 -34.01 32.89 -34.37
N ARG A 2 -34.92 31.92 -34.53
CA ARG A 2 -35.81 31.50 -33.43
C ARG A 2 -35.03 30.59 -32.47
N ALA A 3 -34.84 31.03 -31.24
CA ALA A 3 -34.39 30.15 -30.16
C ALA A 3 -35.50 29.11 -29.93
N ARG A 4 -35.25 27.84 -30.22
CA ARG A 4 -36.12 26.75 -29.79
C ARG A 4 -35.90 26.59 -28.28
N GLY A 5 -36.92 26.91 -27.48
CA GLY A 5 -36.87 26.74 -26.02
C GLY A 5 -36.90 25.25 -25.65
N MET A 6 -36.12 24.89 -24.64
CA MET A 6 -36.03 23.52 -24.12
C MET A 6 -37.34 23.18 -23.37
N SER A 7 -37.88 21.98 -23.58
CA SER A 7 -39.06 21.51 -22.84
C SER A 7 -38.70 21.26 -21.37
N LEU A 8 -39.64 21.50 -20.44
CA LEU A 8 -39.43 21.23 -19.00
C LEU A 8 -39.08 19.75 -18.75
N LEU A 9 -39.68 18.84 -19.52
CA LEU A 9 -39.39 17.41 -19.46
C LEU A 9 -37.97 17.12 -19.97
N GLU A 10 -37.55 17.80 -21.03
CA GLU A 10 -36.21 17.68 -21.61
C GLU A 10 -35.14 18.17 -20.62
N LEU A 11 -35.40 19.27 -19.91
CA LEU A 11 -34.55 19.75 -18.82
C LEU A 11 -34.43 18.72 -17.68
N LEU A 12 -35.54 18.13 -17.25
CA LEU A 12 -35.54 17.09 -16.20
C LEU A 12 -34.76 15.85 -16.60
N VAL A 13 -34.89 15.40 -17.85
CA VAL A 13 -34.13 14.27 -18.39
C VAL A 13 -32.64 14.58 -18.38
N VAL A 14 -32.23 15.77 -18.83
CA VAL A 14 -30.82 16.19 -18.80
C VAL A 14 -30.30 16.22 -17.36
N LEU A 15 -31.06 16.79 -16.41
CA LEU A 15 -30.67 16.82 -15.00
C LEU A 15 -30.53 15.41 -14.41
N ALA A 16 -31.46 14.50 -14.72
CA ALA A 16 -31.38 13.11 -14.27
C ALA A 16 -30.12 12.41 -14.79
N ILE A 17 -29.79 12.58 -16.07
CA ILE A 17 -28.57 12.05 -16.67
C ILE A 17 -27.33 12.62 -15.98
N LEU A 18 -27.28 13.94 -15.74
CA LEU A 18 -26.17 14.59 -15.06
C LEU A 18 -25.97 14.09 -13.63
N VAL A 19 -27.04 13.85 -12.88
CA VAL A 19 -26.98 13.29 -11.52
C VAL A 19 -26.43 11.86 -11.55
N ILE A 20 -26.90 11.01 -12.46
CA ILE A 20 -26.42 9.63 -12.60
C ILE A 20 -24.93 9.61 -12.97
N LEU A 21 -24.52 10.40 -13.96
CA LEU A 21 -23.11 10.50 -14.36
C LEU A 21 -22.24 11.05 -13.23
N GLY A 22 -22.72 12.08 -12.52
CA GLY A 22 -22.04 12.65 -11.36
C GLY A 22 -21.80 11.62 -10.26
N ALA A 23 -22.80 10.80 -9.94
CA ALA A 23 -22.69 9.72 -8.96
C ALA A 23 -21.63 8.68 -9.36
N LEU A 24 -21.62 8.25 -10.63
CA LEU A 24 -20.63 7.30 -11.14
C LEU A 24 -19.20 7.84 -11.03
N VAL A 25 -18.98 9.12 -11.41
CA VAL A 25 -17.66 9.75 -11.30
C VAL A 25 -17.21 9.84 -9.85
N ALA A 26 -18.08 10.26 -8.93
CA ALA A 26 -17.76 10.39 -7.52
C ALA A 26 -17.31 9.05 -6.90
N THR A 27 -18.04 7.96 -7.20
CA THR A 27 -17.67 6.63 -6.69
C THR A 27 -16.33 6.15 -7.23
N ASN A 28 -16.06 6.34 -8.53
CA ASN A 28 -14.79 5.92 -9.13
C ASN A 28 -13.60 6.71 -8.56
N GLN A 29 -13.74 8.03 -8.41
CA GLN A 29 -12.69 8.85 -7.81
C GLN A 29 -12.40 8.48 -6.36
N ALA A 30 -13.42 8.18 -5.56
CA ALA A 30 -13.24 7.75 -4.18
C ALA A 30 -12.43 6.43 -4.09
N GLN A 31 -12.67 5.47 -4.98
CA GLN A 31 -11.91 4.21 -5.03
C GLN A 31 -10.46 4.45 -5.47
N ALA A 32 -10.25 5.27 -6.50
CA ALA A 32 -8.91 5.62 -6.97
C ALA A 32 -8.11 6.36 -5.88
N TYR A 33 -8.74 7.26 -5.15
CA TYR A 33 -8.13 7.97 -4.02
C TYR A 33 -7.71 7.01 -2.91
N ARG A 34 -8.61 6.10 -2.48
CA ARG A 34 -8.30 5.09 -1.45
C ARG A 34 -7.11 4.21 -1.86
N LYS A 35 -7.09 3.74 -3.10
CA LYS A 35 -5.96 2.95 -3.62
C LYS A 35 -4.66 3.73 -3.54
N ARG A 36 -4.63 4.98 -4.01
CA ARG A 36 -3.43 5.83 -3.96
C ARG A 36 -2.97 6.11 -2.53
N ALA A 37 -3.90 6.40 -1.62
CA ALA A 37 -3.59 6.62 -0.21
C ALA A 37 -2.95 5.38 0.43
N ALA A 38 -3.53 4.20 0.21
CA ALA A 38 -2.99 2.95 0.72
C ALA A 38 -1.59 2.63 0.17
N LEU A 39 -1.36 2.87 -1.13
CA LEU A 39 -0.04 2.68 -1.76
C LEU A 39 0.99 3.67 -1.21
N ALA A 40 0.60 4.92 -1.01
CA ALA A 40 1.46 5.93 -0.41
C ALA A 40 1.82 5.59 1.04
N GLU A 41 0.84 5.12 1.82
CA GLU A 41 1.08 4.68 3.20
C GLU A 41 1.95 3.44 3.26
N LEU A 42 1.73 2.44 2.41
CA LEU A 42 2.58 1.25 2.34
C LEU A 42 4.02 1.59 1.94
N ARG A 43 4.22 2.46 0.94
CA ARG A 43 5.55 2.99 0.61
C ARG A 43 6.17 3.69 1.81
N GLY A 44 5.42 4.55 2.48
CA GLY A 44 5.87 5.27 3.67
C GLY A 44 6.25 4.32 4.81
N PHE A 45 5.50 3.23 5.00
CA PHE A 45 5.80 2.18 5.98
C PHE A 45 7.12 1.48 5.67
N LEU A 46 7.34 1.06 4.41
CA LEU A 46 8.58 0.37 4.01
C LEU A 46 9.80 1.28 4.10
N GLU A 47 9.68 2.54 3.65
CA GLU A 47 10.76 3.52 3.78
C GLU A 47 11.04 3.86 5.25
N ARG A 48 10.00 3.94 6.10
CA ARG A 48 10.19 4.14 7.54
C ARG A 48 10.90 2.97 8.19
N ALA A 49 10.54 1.72 7.88
CA ALA A 49 11.24 0.55 8.39
C ALA A 49 12.72 0.55 7.98
N ARG A 50 13.00 0.88 6.72
CA ARG A 50 14.37 1.03 6.19
C ARG A 50 15.13 2.15 6.90
N LEU A 51 14.51 3.32 7.08
CA LEU A 51 15.12 4.47 7.76
C LEU A 51 15.38 4.17 9.24
N GLU A 52 14.48 3.48 9.93
CA GLU A 52 14.70 3.08 11.32
C GLU A 52 15.89 2.11 11.45
N ALA A 53 16.10 1.21 10.48
CA ALA A 53 17.28 0.34 10.45
C ALA A 53 18.58 1.14 10.37
N VAL A 54 18.61 2.15 9.49
CA VAL A 54 19.76 3.05 9.34
C VAL A 54 19.94 3.93 10.58
N ARG A 55 18.87 4.56 11.06
CA ARG A 55 18.89 5.50 12.19
C ARG A 55 19.36 4.86 13.49
N ARG A 56 19.03 3.59 13.71
CA ARG A 56 19.38 2.84 14.92
C ARG A 56 20.62 1.97 14.75
N GLU A 57 21.23 1.98 13.55
CA GLU A 57 22.36 1.12 13.19
C GLU A 57 22.10 -0.36 13.51
N SER A 58 20.84 -0.81 13.33
CA SER A 58 20.38 -2.12 13.77
C SER A 58 19.45 -2.74 12.74
N MET A 59 19.18 -4.04 12.88
CA MET A 59 18.29 -4.76 12.00
C MET A 59 16.83 -4.45 12.31
N VAL A 60 16.03 -4.26 11.26
CA VAL A 60 14.58 -4.09 11.34
C VAL A 60 13.92 -5.16 10.50
N ALA A 61 13.06 -5.97 11.13
CA ALA A 61 12.23 -6.94 10.45
C ALA A 61 10.88 -6.31 10.08
N VAL A 62 10.39 -6.66 8.90
CA VAL A 62 9.04 -6.43 8.42
C VAL A 62 8.40 -7.79 8.21
N VAL A 63 7.35 -8.08 8.98
CA VAL A 63 6.67 -9.37 8.99
C VAL A 63 5.19 -9.20 8.74
N GLN A 64 4.56 -10.28 8.29
CA GLN A 64 3.12 -10.38 8.21
C GLN A 64 2.56 -10.74 9.60
N ASP A 65 1.73 -9.86 10.16
CA ASP A 65 1.04 -10.03 11.44
C ASP A 65 -0.46 -10.17 11.17
N GLY A 66 -0.89 -11.41 10.87
CA GLY A 66 -2.22 -11.68 10.33
C GLY A 66 -2.45 -10.98 8.99
N GLU A 67 -3.43 -10.07 8.95
CA GLU A 67 -3.73 -9.23 7.79
C GLU A 67 -2.95 -7.90 7.76
N ASP A 68 -2.17 -7.61 8.80
CA ASP A 68 -1.37 -6.39 8.89
C ASP A 68 0.09 -6.66 8.51
N LEU A 69 0.85 -5.58 8.28
CA LEU A 69 2.30 -5.62 8.35
C LEU A 69 2.80 -4.96 9.63
N LEU A 70 3.79 -5.57 10.25
CA LEU A 70 4.46 -5.05 11.43
C LEU A 70 5.95 -4.88 11.13
N ALA A 71 6.50 -3.72 11.47
CA ALA A 71 7.93 -3.47 11.49
C ALA A 71 8.41 -3.40 12.95
N CYS A 72 9.49 -4.10 13.27
CA CYS A 72 10.07 -4.14 14.61
C CYS A 72 11.60 -4.17 14.58
N LEU A 73 12.21 -3.84 15.71
CA LEU A 73 13.66 -3.99 15.89
C LEU A 73 14.01 -5.47 16.10
N ASP A 74 14.75 -6.05 15.15
CA ASP A 74 15.14 -7.46 15.11
C ASP A 74 16.50 -7.64 15.79
N THR A 75 16.49 -7.60 17.13
CA THR A 75 17.72 -7.59 17.94
C THR A 75 18.43 -8.93 18.00
N ASN A 76 17.69 -10.03 17.83
CA ASN A 76 18.21 -11.39 17.90
C ASN A 76 18.47 -12.01 16.51
N ALA A 77 18.22 -11.24 15.45
CA ALA A 77 18.50 -11.57 14.07
C ALA A 77 17.68 -12.74 13.50
N ASP A 78 16.52 -13.08 14.08
CA ASP A 78 15.69 -14.20 13.64
C ASP A 78 14.65 -13.82 12.57
N GLY A 79 14.51 -12.52 12.28
CA GLY A 79 13.62 -12.00 11.26
C GLY A 79 12.14 -12.03 11.61
N ARG A 80 11.80 -12.25 12.89
CA ARG A 80 10.44 -12.19 13.41
C ARG A 80 10.20 -10.86 14.15
N CYS A 81 8.95 -10.68 14.58
CA CYS A 81 8.59 -9.65 15.55
C CYS A 81 7.96 -10.35 16.75
N GLN A 82 8.73 -10.60 17.80
CA GLN A 82 8.33 -11.40 18.96
C GLN A 82 8.42 -10.64 20.29
N ALA A 83 8.02 -11.30 21.38
CA ALA A 83 8.05 -10.72 22.71
C ALA A 83 9.47 -10.27 23.09
N GLY A 84 9.61 -8.99 23.46
CA GLY A 84 10.90 -8.36 23.74
C GLY A 84 11.44 -7.47 22.61
N GLU A 85 10.89 -7.59 21.40
CA GLU A 85 11.24 -6.73 20.27
C GLU A 85 10.36 -5.49 20.22
N THR A 86 10.98 -4.34 19.94
CA THR A 86 10.28 -3.06 19.94
C THR A 86 9.51 -2.87 18.63
N PRO A 87 8.16 -2.76 18.65
CA PRO A 87 7.41 -2.43 17.45
C PRO A 87 7.68 -0.98 17.03
N LEU A 88 7.91 -0.77 15.74
CA LEU A 88 8.31 0.53 15.17
C LEU A 88 7.19 1.14 14.33
N ALA A 89 6.53 0.33 13.51
CA ALA A 89 5.44 0.78 12.66
C ALA A 89 4.49 -0.39 12.37
N ARG A 90 3.23 -0.06 12.07
CA ARG A 90 2.23 -1.02 11.60
C ARG A 90 1.50 -0.43 10.40
N PHE A 91 1.23 -1.27 9.42
CA PHE A 91 0.39 -0.93 8.27
C PHE A 91 -0.85 -1.83 8.28
N ARG A 92 -2.03 -1.20 8.15
CA ARG A 92 -3.33 -1.85 8.27
C ARG A 92 -4.10 -1.72 6.95
N PRO A 93 -4.00 -2.68 6.03
CA PRO A 93 -4.65 -2.57 4.73
C PRO A 93 -6.19 -2.56 4.84
N ARG A 94 -6.75 -3.10 5.93
CA ARG A 94 -8.19 -3.08 6.22
C ARG A 94 -8.78 -1.67 6.28
N ASP A 95 -8.01 -0.65 6.68
CA ASP A 95 -8.46 0.75 6.74
C ASP A 95 -8.82 1.27 5.32
N TYR A 96 -8.30 0.61 4.29
CA TYR A 96 -8.56 0.88 2.88
C TYR A 96 -9.44 -0.17 2.20
N ARG A 97 -10.00 -1.13 2.96
CA ARG A 97 -10.67 -2.33 2.43
C ARG A 97 -9.76 -3.14 1.48
N GLY A 98 -8.48 -3.21 1.83
CA GLY A 98 -7.48 -3.98 1.10
C GLY A 98 -6.94 -5.15 1.88
N GLU A 99 -6.19 -6.01 1.19
CA GLU A 99 -5.42 -7.13 1.75
C GLU A 99 -3.94 -6.94 1.39
N VAL A 100 -3.03 -7.31 2.29
CA VAL A 100 -1.59 -7.27 2.05
C VAL A 100 -0.99 -8.66 2.11
N ARG A 101 0.00 -8.93 1.26
CA ARG A 101 0.77 -10.18 1.27
C ARG A 101 2.24 -9.86 1.18
N LEU A 102 3.01 -10.40 2.13
CA LEU A 102 4.46 -10.32 2.12
C LEU A 102 5.03 -11.60 1.51
N ARG A 103 5.87 -11.46 0.48
CA ARG A 103 6.61 -12.56 -0.14
C ARG A 103 8.10 -12.23 -0.14
N THR A 104 8.91 -13.05 0.52
CA THR A 104 10.37 -12.89 0.58
C THR A 104 11.07 -14.16 0.13
N GLY A 105 12.30 -14.02 -0.37
CA GLY A 105 13.12 -15.18 -0.74
C GLY A 105 13.59 -16.02 0.44
N ILE A 106 13.58 -15.45 1.66
CA ILE A 106 13.93 -16.13 2.91
C ILE A 106 12.85 -15.79 3.94
N GLN A 107 12.23 -16.82 4.53
CA GLN A 107 11.34 -16.71 5.67
C GLN A 107 12.15 -16.47 6.95
N PRO A 108 11.61 -15.77 7.98
CA PRO A 108 10.18 -15.49 8.20
C PRO A 108 9.70 -14.07 7.83
N GLY A 109 10.54 -13.21 7.27
CA GLY A 109 10.16 -11.85 6.90
C GLY A 109 11.18 -11.11 6.06
N LEU A 110 10.88 -9.86 5.71
CA LEU A 110 11.80 -8.94 5.06
C LEU A 110 12.65 -8.27 6.14
N ARG A 111 13.97 -8.20 5.96
CA ARG A 111 14.86 -7.61 6.97
C ARG A 111 15.73 -6.55 6.34
N PHE A 112 15.78 -5.37 6.94
CA PHE A 112 16.73 -4.31 6.58
C PHE A 112 17.90 -4.31 7.55
N ASN A 113 19.11 -4.16 7.03
CA ASN A 113 20.31 -3.95 7.85
C ASN A 113 20.56 -2.46 8.14
N ALA A 114 21.61 -2.17 8.91
CA ALA A 114 22.06 -0.81 9.26
C ALA A 114 22.39 0.08 8.05
N LEU A 115 22.56 -0.49 6.85
CA LEU A 115 22.78 0.27 5.60
C LEU A 115 21.47 0.50 4.82
N GLY A 116 20.32 0.11 5.38
CA GLY A 116 19.02 0.19 4.72
C GLY A 116 18.90 -0.75 3.52
N ARG A 117 19.71 -1.81 3.47
CA ARG A 117 19.65 -2.83 2.41
C ARG A 117 18.88 -4.03 2.94
N PRO A 118 17.98 -4.62 2.13
CA PRO A 118 17.32 -5.83 2.55
C PRO A 118 18.29 -7.02 2.42
N PHE A 119 18.21 -7.98 3.35
CA PHE A 119 19.02 -9.20 3.29
C PHE A 119 18.70 -10.05 2.06
N THR A 120 17.46 -9.99 1.59
CA THR A 120 16.99 -10.65 0.39
C THR A 120 16.19 -9.70 -0.48
N GLY A 121 16.04 -10.05 -1.76
CA GLY A 121 14.95 -9.48 -2.54
C GLY A 121 13.60 -9.82 -1.88
N GLY A 122 12.63 -8.94 -2.06
CA GLY A 122 11.30 -9.15 -1.51
C GLY A 122 10.23 -8.47 -2.35
N ARG A 123 9.00 -8.90 -2.16
CA ARG A 123 7.81 -8.31 -2.76
C ARG A 123 6.75 -8.14 -1.69
N VAL A 124 6.16 -6.96 -1.63
CA VAL A 124 4.94 -6.71 -0.83
C VAL A 124 3.81 -6.41 -1.78
N GLU A 125 2.82 -7.29 -1.83
CA GLU A 125 1.62 -7.15 -2.66
C GLU A 125 0.50 -6.50 -1.85
N LEU A 126 -0.11 -5.45 -2.40
CA LEU A 126 -1.31 -4.81 -1.87
C LEU A 126 -2.46 -4.99 -2.85
N TRP A 127 -3.54 -5.61 -2.36
CA TRP A 127 -4.76 -5.88 -3.10
C TRP A 127 -5.86 -4.92 -2.65
N ILE A 128 -6.37 -4.10 -3.56
CA ILE A 128 -7.48 -3.17 -3.28
C ILE A 128 -8.46 -3.21 -4.45
N GLY A 129 -9.75 -3.42 -4.14
CA GLY A 129 -10.80 -3.45 -5.15
C GLY A 129 -10.56 -4.49 -6.25
N GLY A 130 -9.97 -5.65 -5.91
CA GLY A 130 -9.65 -6.72 -6.85
C GLY A 130 -8.39 -6.50 -7.71
N SER A 131 -7.68 -5.39 -7.52
CA SER A 131 -6.42 -5.10 -8.22
C SER A 131 -5.22 -5.24 -7.30
N ALA A 132 -4.18 -5.96 -7.75
CA ALA A 132 -2.91 -6.07 -7.06
C ALA A 132 -1.92 -4.98 -7.52
N THR A 133 -1.13 -4.47 -6.58
CA THR A 133 0.03 -3.62 -6.85
C THR A 133 1.16 -4.04 -5.92
N SER A 134 2.35 -4.22 -6.48
CA SER A 134 3.49 -4.80 -5.78
C SER A 134 4.57 -3.76 -5.52
N PHE A 135 5.20 -3.85 -4.36
CA PHE A 135 6.44 -3.16 -4.03
C PHE A 135 7.60 -4.14 -4.09
N CYS A 136 8.42 -4.01 -5.12
CA CYS A 136 9.64 -4.79 -5.31
C CYS A 136 10.77 -4.17 -4.48
N LEU A 137 11.37 -4.97 -3.61
CA LEU A 137 12.56 -4.63 -2.85
C LEU A 137 13.76 -5.30 -3.49
N THR A 138 14.70 -4.47 -3.94
CA THR A 138 15.98 -4.92 -4.50
C THR A 138 17.04 -4.98 -3.42
N LEU A 139 18.06 -5.83 -3.60
CA LEU A 139 19.21 -5.93 -2.67
C LEU A 139 19.94 -4.60 -2.46
N GLY A 140 19.82 -3.65 -3.41
CA GLY A 140 20.34 -2.29 -3.27
C GLY A 140 19.55 -1.39 -2.32
N GLY A 141 18.46 -1.87 -1.70
CA GLY A 141 17.60 -1.07 -0.82
C GLY A 141 16.57 -0.21 -1.53
N ARG A 142 16.50 -0.26 -2.87
CA ARG A 142 15.49 0.48 -3.62
C ARG A 142 14.14 -0.25 -3.54
N ILE A 143 13.11 0.50 -3.17
CA ILE A 143 11.71 0.10 -3.17
C ILE A 143 11.04 0.65 -4.44
N ARG A 144 10.56 -0.23 -5.32
CA ARG A 144 9.89 0.14 -6.58
C ARG A 144 8.46 -0.37 -6.59
N GLU A 145 7.52 0.48 -6.95
CA GLU A 145 6.12 0.11 -7.16
C GLU A 145 5.92 -0.38 -8.60
N VAL A 146 5.20 -1.49 -8.76
CA VAL A 146 4.83 -2.08 -10.05
C VAL A 146 3.40 -2.59 -10.01
N ALA A 147 2.73 -2.59 -11.16
CA ALA A 147 1.43 -3.23 -11.29
C ALA A 147 1.59 -4.75 -11.34
N GLY A 148 0.76 -5.49 -10.59
CA GLY A 148 0.76 -6.96 -10.59
C GLY A 148 2.12 -7.57 -10.20
N ASP A 149 2.57 -8.56 -10.97
CA ASP A 149 3.67 -9.46 -10.59
C ASP A 149 5.03 -9.11 -11.23
N ALA A 150 5.26 -7.86 -11.63
CA ALA A 150 6.46 -7.46 -12.39
C ALA A 150 7.71 -7.15 -11.54
N CYS A 151 7.92 -7.91 -10.46
CA CYS A 151 9.23 -8.03 -9.78
C CYS A 151 9.93 -9.28 -10.31
#